data_AF-A0A3M5VHU3-F1
#
_entry.id   AF-A0A3M5VHU3-F1
#
_cell.length_a   1.000
_cell.length_b   1.000
_cell.length_c   1.000
_cell.angle_alpha   90.00
_cell.angle_beta   90.00
_cell.angle_gamma   90.00
#
_symmetry.space_group_name_H-M   'P 1'
#
loop_
_entity.id
_entity.type
_entity.pdbx_description
1 polymer ?
#
loop_
_entity_poly.entity_id
_entity_poly.type
_entity_poly.pdbx_seq_one_letter_code
_entity_poly.pdbx_strand_id
1 'polypeptide(L)'
;MLGPPKQQSTWNIKMADKLAFTLKFPIKSATGAQLTSLPISRLKRKDISAAQASSKDEYMMEDLLCAKMLGITLEDLAEFDIADSKSATEVLREMSTGGDLAAFLGRSPTDGSKDAAIGNSAA
;
A
#
# COMPACT_ATOMS: atom_id res chain seq x y z
N MET A 1 3.37 -45.03 -28.52
CA MET A 1 2.31 -44.08 -28.13
C MET A 1 2.82 -43.29 -26.92
N LEU A 2 3.28 -42.06 -27.15
CA LEU A 2 3.74 -41.14 -26.12
C LEU A 2 2.51 -40.47 -25.51
N GLY A 3 2.25 -40.70 -24.22
CA GLY A 3 1.18 -40.01 -23.50
C GLY A 3 1.45 -38.51 -23.40
N PRO A 4 0.43 -37.65 -23.46
CA PRO A 4 0.64 -36.21 -23.40
C PRO A 4 1.23 -35.80 -22.03
N PRO A 5 2.16 -34.83 -21.99
CA PRO A 5 2.71 -34.34 -20.74
C PRO A 5 1.63 -33.64 -19.91
N LYS A 6 1.63 -33.93 -18.60
CA LYS A 6 0.70 -33.34 -17.63
C LYS A 6 0.82 -31.81 -17.67
N GLN A 7 -0.31 -31.18 -17.99
CA GLN A 7 -0.54 -29.75 -17.89
C GLN A 7 -0.03 -29.25 -16.53
N GLN A 8 1.07 -28.50 -16.53
CA GLN A 8 1.47 -27.71 -15.39
C GLN A 8 0.43 -26.60 -15.26
N SER A 9 -0.43 -26.72 -14.27
CA SER A 9 -1.32 -25.65 -13.83
C SER A 9 -0.46 -24.47 -13.39
N THR A 10 -0.11 -23.61 -14.34
CA THR A 10 0.32 -22.25 -14.05
C THR A 10 -0.85 -21.63 -13.32
N TRP A 11 -0.70 -21.49 -12.00
CA TRP A 11 -1.58 -20.67 -11.20
C TRP A 11 -1.36 -19.25 -11.70
N ASN A 12 -2.11 -18.88 -12.74
CA ASN A 12 -2.40 -17.51 -13.09
C ASN A 12 -3.05 -16.95 -11.83
N ILE A 13 -2.23 -16.32 -10.98
CA ILE A 13 -2.68 -15.40 -9.95
C ILE A 13 -3.52 -14.41 -10.74
N LYS A 14 -4.84 -14.61 -10.70
CA LYS A 14 -5.79 -13.73 -11.35
C LYS A 14 -5.42 -12.33 -10.89
N MET A 15 -5.13 -11.48 -11.88
CA MET A 15 -5.15 -10.03 -11.76
C MET A 15 -6.56 -9.64 -11.31
N ALA A 16 -6.88 -9.86 -10.04
CA ALA A 16 -7.98 -9.18 -9.37
C ALA A 16 -7.58 -7.72 -9.42
N ASP A 17 -8.40 -6.87 -10.05
CA ASP A 17 -8.22 -5.42 -10.20
C ASP A 17 -7.33 -4.86 -9.08
N LYS A 18 -6.04 -4.78 -9.39
CA LYS A 18 -5.02 -4.70 -8.35
C LYS A 18 -4.92 -3.23 -8.03
N LEU A 19 -5.66 -2.81 -7.01
CA LEU A 19 -5.53 -1.48 -6.45
C LEU A 19 -4.05 -1.19 -6.24
N ALA A 20 -3.59 -0.07 -6.78
CA ALA A 20 -2.19 0.31 -6.77
C ALA A 20 -2.03 1.54 -5.89
N PHE A 21 -1.05 1.49 -4.99
CA PHE A 21 -0.59 2.59 -4.19
C PHE A 21 0.56 3.27 -4.92
N THR A 22 0.34 4.49 -5.43
CA THR A 22 1.39 5.25 -6.11
C THR A 22 2.15 6.09 -5.08
N LEU A 23 3.46 5.93 -5.04
CA LEU A 23 4.34 6.73 -4.20
C LEU A 23 4.51 8.12 -4.80
N LYS A 24 4.39 9.16 -3.97
CA LYS A 24 4.69 10.54 -4.35
C LYS A 24 6.19 10.74 -4.51
N PHE A 25 6.98 10.04 -3.69
CA PHE A 25 8.43 10.07 -3.69
C PHE A 25 8.97 8.66 -3.97
N PRO A 26 9.37 8.37 -5.22
CA PRO A 26 9.90 7.06 -5.57
C PRO A 26 11.12 6.69 -4.73
N ILE A 27 11.09 5.51 -4.13
CA ILE A 27 12.19 5.00 -3.30
C ILE A 27 13.00 3.96 -4.06
N LYS A 28 14.19 3.64 -3.55
CA LYS A 28 14.92 2.45 -3.96
C LYS A 28 14.64 1.35 -2.95
N SER A 29 14.09 0.24 -3.42
CA SER A 29 13.97 -0.96 -2.60
C SER A 29 15.34 -1.47 -2.18
N ALA A 30 15.39 -2.22 -1.08
CA ALA A 30 16.55 -3.01 -0.65
C ALA A 30 17.09 -3.94 -1.76
N THR A 31 16.23 -4.34 -2.71
CA THR A 31 16.60 -5.14 -3.89
C THR A 31 17.26 -4.33 -5.03
N GLY A 32 17.36 -3.01 -4.87
CA GLY A 32 17.88 -2.07 -5.87
C GLY A 32 16.87 -1.63 -6.92
N ALA A 33 15.63 -2.13 -6.87
CA ALA A 33 14.54 -1.72 -7.77
C ALA A 33 13.96 -0.37 -7.36
N GLN A 34 13.65 0.50 -8.32
CA GLN A 34 12.94 1.74 -8.04
C GLN A 34 11.45 1.44 -7.87
N LEU A 35 10.91 1.74 -6.68
CA LEU A 35 9.50 1.58 -6.38
C LEU A 35 8.78 2.91 -6.63
N THR A 36 7.85 2.89 -7.58
CA THR A 36 6.99 4.04 -7.91
C THR A 36 5.53 3.75 -7.62
N SER A 37 5.11 2.49 -7.77
CA SER A 37 3.76 2.04 -7.50
C SER A 37 3.81 0.63 -6.93
N LEU A 38 2.96 0.40 -5.92
CA LEU A 38 2.94 -0.82 -5.12
C LEU A 38 1.56 -1.45 -5.18
N PRO A 39 1.47 -2.78 -5.30
CA PRO A 39 0.19 -3.46 -5.28
C PRO A 39 -0.40 -3.47 -3.88
N ILE A 40 -1.69 -3.15 -3.75
CA ILE A 40 -2.40 -3.22 -2.47
C ILE A 40 -3.05 -4.61 -2.34
N SER A 41 -2.69 -5.28 -1.26
CA SER A 41 -3.23 -6.58 -0.87
C SER A 41 -4.20 -6.41 0.29
N ARG A 42 -5.43 -6.92 0.15
CA ARG A 42 -6.43 -6.96 1.23
C ARG A 42 -5.92 -7.86 2.37
N LEU A 43 -5.66 -7.26 3.52
CA LEU A 43 -5.27 -7.97 4.73
C LEU A 43 -6.46 -8.73 5.34
N LYS A 44 -6.15 -9.83 6.03
CA LYS A 44 -7.12 -10.64 6.75
C LYS A 44 -6.80 -10.65 8.25
N ARG A 45 -7.75 -11.10 9.07
CA ARG A 45 -7.55 -11.24 10.53
C ARG A 45 -6.30 -12.04 10.90
N LYS A 46 -5.93 -13.04 10.11
CA LYS A 46 -4.70 -13.83 10.31
C LYS A 46 -3.43 -12.98 10.21
N ASP A 47 -3.43 -11.94 9.39
CA ASP A 47 -2.29 -11.06 9.17
C ASP A 47 -2.15 -10.10 10.37
N ILE A 48 -3.27 -9.66 10.95
CA ILE A 48 -3.29 -8.96 12.24
C ILE A 48 -2.63 -9.84 13.30
N SER A 49 -3.12 -11.06 13.50
CA SER A 49 -2.56 -11.98 14.49
C SER A 49 -1.07 -12.26 14.29
N ALA A 50 -0.60 -12.36 13.04
CA ALA A 50 0.81 -12.51 12.73
C ALA A 50 1.64 -11.26 13.10
N ALA A 51 1.10 -10.06 12.86
CA ALA A 51 1.74 -8.81 13.26
C ALA A 51 1.81 -8.68 14.80
N GLN A 52 0.74 -9.01 15.54
CA GLN A 52 0.77 -8.98 17.01
C GLN A 52 1.67 -10.06 17.62
N ALA A 53 1.86 -11.19 16.93
CA ALA A 53 2.81 -12.21 17.38
C ALA A 53 4.27 -11.76 17.19
N SER A 54 4.53 -10.93 16.18
CA SER A 54 5.87 -10.47 15.80
C SER A 54 6.25 -9.13 16.44
N SER A 55 5.29 -8.41 17.00
CA SER A 55 5.48 -7.10 17.64
C SER A 55 4.74 -7.00 18.96
N LYS A 56 5.37 -6.34 19.95
CA LYS A 56 4.73 -5.94 21.21
C LYS A 56 4.29 -4.48 21.20
N ASP A 57 4.76 -3.70 20.23
CA ASP A 57 4.48 -2.28 20.09
C ASP A 57 3.46 -2.05 18.98
N GLU A 58 2.52 -1.13 19.23
CA GLU A 58 1.44 -0.82 18.29
C GLU A 58 1.98 -0.20 17.00
N TYR A 59 2.98 0.69 17.11
CA TYR A 59 3.67 1.29 15.96
C TYR A 59 4.31 0.23 15.03
N MET A 60 5.06 -0.71 15.62
CA MET A 60 5.68 -1.79 14.86
C MET A 60 4.65 -2.77 14.29
N MET A 61 3.49 -2.96 14.96
CA MET A 61 2.39 -3.75 14.40
C MET A 61 1.81 -3.08 13.15
N GLU A 62 1.59 -1.77 13.21
CA GLU A 62 1.10 -0.99 12.07
C GLU A 62 2.07 -1.06 10.90
N ASP A 63 3.37 -0.86 11.13
CA ASP A 63 4.41 -0.95 10.11
C ASP A 63 4.43 -2.33 9.42
N LEU A 64 4.31 -3.41 10.21
CA LEU A 64 4.21 -4.78 9.67
C LEU A 64 2.97 -4.98 8.79
N LEU A 65 1.83 -4.40 9.18
CA LEU A 65 0.60 -4.48 8.39
C LEU A 65 0.71 -3.64 7.11
N CYS A 66 1.29 -2.43 7.19
CA CYS A 66 1.57 -1.57 6.04
C CYS A 66 2.50 -2.25 5.04
N ALA A 67 3.63 -2.81 5.50
CA ALA A 67 4.56 -3.54 4.65
C ALA A 67 3.88 -4.75 3.99
N LYS A 68 3.08 -5.51 4.76
CA LYS A 68 2.33 -6.66 4.24
C LYS A 68 1.27 -6.27 3.22
N MET A 69 0.59 -5.15 3.44
CA MET A 69 -0.44 -4.61 2.56
C MET A 69 0.16 -4.23 1.21
N LEU A 70 1.30 -3.54 1.22
CA LEU A 70 1.98 -3.06 0.01
C LEU A 70 2.87 -4.11 -0.65
N GLY A 71 3.08 -5.26 0.01
CA GLY A 71 3.92 -6.33 -0.50
C GLY A 71 5.41 -5.98 -0.51
N ILE A 72 5.83 -5.11 0.40
CA ILE A 72 7.22 -4.65 0.57
C ILE A 72 7.81 -5.16 1.88
N THR A 73 9.10 -4.95 2.09
CA THR A 73 9.75 -5.25 3.36
C THR A 73 9.69 -4.05 4.32
N LEU A 74 10.04 -4.25 5.59
CA LEU A 74 10.13 -3.14 6.56
C LEU A 74 11.28 -2.18 6.21
N GLU A 75 12.35 -2.68 5.62
CA GLU A 75 13.46 -1.87 5.13
C GLU A 75 13.01 -0.94 4.00
N ASP A 76 12.19 -1.45 3.07
CA ASP A 76 11.60 -0.61 2.03
C ASP A 76 10.65 0.43 2.64
N LEU A 77 9.85 0.06 3.65
CA LEU A 77 8.94 0.98 4.33
C LEU A 77 9.70 2.11 5.06
N ALA A 78 10.87 1.82 5.62
CA ALA A 78 11.71 2.82 6.30
C ALA A 78 12.29 3.88 5.35
N GLU A 79 12.40 3.57 4.06
CA GLU A 79 12.81 4.51 3.02
C GLU A 79 11.66 5.41 2.53
N PHE A 80 10.42 5.17 2.97
CA PHE A 80 9.28 5.99 2.55
C PHE A 80 9.42 7.43 3.02
N ASP A 81 9.07 8.36 2.14
CA ASP A 81 8.83 9.74 2.56
C ASP A 81 7.67 9.78 3.57
N ILE A 82 7.72 10.73 4.51
CA ILE A 82 6.70 10.91 5.55
C ILE A 82 5.30 11.09 4.92
N ALA A 83 5.20 11.74 3.76
CA ALA A 83 3.93 11.91 3.05
C ALA A 83 3.37 10.60 2.48
N ASP A 84 4.24 9.68 2.08
CA ASP A 84 3.87 8.36 1.57
C ASP A 84 3.56 7.39 2.71
N SER A 85 4.34 7.43 3.80
CA SER A 85 4.05 6.69 5.04
C SER A 85 2.67 7.05 5.60
N LYS A 86 2.35 8.35 5.69
CA LYS A 86 1.02 8.80 6.10
C LYS A 86 -0.09 8.26 5.20
N SER A 87 0.10 8.33 3.89
CA SER A 87 -0.89 7.81 2.93
C SER A 87 -1.05 6.28 3.05
N ALA A 88 0.01 5.53 3.34
CA ALA A 88 -0.08 4.08 3.57
C ALA A 88 -0.91 3.76 4.82
N THR A 89 -0.70 4.46 5.93
CA THR A 89 -1.51 4.35 7.15
C THR A 89 -2.99 4.66 6.88
N GLU A 90 -3.29 5.71 6.11
CA GLU A 90 -4.67 6.06 5.77
C GLU A 90 -5.35 4.95 4.94
N VAL A 91 -4.64 4.34 3.99
CA VAL A 91 -5.14 3.18 3.22
C VAL A 91 -5.39 1.98 4.13
N LEU A 92 -4.48 1.68 5.05
CA LEU A 92 -4.65 0.60 6.03
C LEU A 92 -5.88 0.85 6.92
N ARG A 93 -6.08 2.09 7.36
CA ARG A 93 -7.24 2.48 8.18
C ARG A 93 -8.55 2.34 7.41
N GLU A 94 -8.60 2.83 6.16
CA GLU A 94 -9.77 2.67 5.29
C GLU A 94 -10.08 1.19 5.03
N MET A 95 -9.05 0.35 4.91
CA MET A 95 -9.23 -1.10 4.81
C MET A 95 -9.82 -1.69 6.09
N SER A 96 -9.36 -1.24 7.25
CA SER A 96 -9.80 -1.71 8.58
C SER A 96 -11.25 -1.35 8.89
N THR A 97 -11.70 -0.17 8.47
CA THR A 97 -13.11 0.26 8.61
C THR A 97 -14.05 -0.39 7.59
N GLY A 98 -13.51 -1.17 6.65
CA GLY A 98 -14.28 -1.81 5.57
C GLY A 98 -14.68 -0.85 4.44
N GLY A 99 -13.97 0.28 4.33
CA GLY A 99 -14.21 1.30 3.33
C GLY A 99 -13.84 0.89 1.89
N ASP A 100 -14.16 1.79 0.96
CA ASP A 100 -13.89 1.60 -0.46
C ASP A 100 -12.51 2.16 -0.81
N LEU A 101 -11.53 1.25 -0.81
CA LEU A 101 -10.16 1.54 -1.20
C LEU A 101 -10.03 2.07 -2.63
N ALA A 102 -10.88 1.61 -3.56
CA ALA A 102 -10.82 2.08 -4.94
C ALA A 102 -11.19 3.56 -5.02
N ALA A 103 -12.28 3.94 -4.34
CA ALA A 103 -12.67 5.34 -4.21
C ALA A 103 -11.65 6.15 -3.40
N PHE A 104 -11.05 5.60 -2.35
CA PHE A 104 -10.03 6.30 -1.55
C PHE A 104 -8.77 6.61 -2.37
N LEU A 105 -8.26 5.65 -3.14
CA LEU A 105 -7.08 5.86 -3.99
C LEU A 105 -7.38 6.72 -5.23
N GLY A 106 -8.60 6.63 -5.76
CA GLY A 106 -9.08 7.50 -6.84
C GLY A 106 -9.28 8.95 -6.39
N ARG A 107 -9.48 9.19 -5.09
CA ARG A 107 -9.45 10.50 -4.45
C ARG A 107 -7.99 10.91 -4.20
N SER A 108 -7.27 11.24 -5.26
CA SER A 108 -5.93 11.83 -5.08
C SER A 108 -6.01 13.10 -4.21
N PRO A 109 -5.11 13.30 -3.23
CA PRO A 109 -5.12 14.47 -2.35
C PRO A 109 -4.82 15.80 -3.09
N THR A 110 -4.66 15.77 -4.41
CA THR A 110 -4.49 16.97 -5.24
C THR A 110 -5.77 17.79 -5.42
N ASP A 111 -6.95 17.25 -5.11
CA ASP A 111 -8.21 18.00 -5.20
C ASP A 111 -8.51 18.88 -3.96
N GLY A 112 -7.63 18.85 -2.95
CA GLY A 112 -7.80 19.63 -1.71
C GLY A 112 -6.92 20.87 -1.55
N SER A 113 -6.12 21.25 -2.56
CA SER A 113 -5.23 22.44 -2.48
C SER A 113 -5.47 23.43 -3.61
N LYS A 114 -6.74 23.75 -3.86
CA LYS A 114 -7.14 24.86 -4.73
C LYS A 114 -8.29 25.68 -4.14
N ASP A 115 -8.31 25.90 -2.83
CA ASP A 115 -9.11 26.94 -2.15
C ASP A 115 -8.54 26.99 -0.72
N ALA A 116 -7.81 28.00 -0.23
CA ALA A 116 -8.03 29.43 -0.37
C ALA A 116 -6.69 30.18 -0.36
N ALA A 117 -6.29 30.68 -1.52
CA ALA A 117 -5.44 31.86 -1.63
C ALA A 117 -6.26 32.95 -2.32
N ILE A 118 -7.22 33.52 -1.60
CA ILE A 118 -7.78 34.85 -1.85
C ILE A 118 -7.58 35.55 -0.51
N GLY A 119 -6.71 36.51 -0.31
CA GLY A 119 -6.16 37.50 -1.23
C GLY A 119 -6.07 38.74 -0.37
N ASN A 120 -4.85 39.06 0.06
CA ASN A 120 -4.52 40.32 0.73
C ASN A 120 -5.11 41.49 -0.08
N SER A 121 -6.04 42.25 0.51
CA SER A 121 -6.39 43.57 0.00
C SER A 121 -5.93 44.59 1.04
N ALA A 122 -4.89 45.31 0.63
CA ALA A 122 -4.25 46.39 1.34
C ALA A 122 -5.04 47.71 1.23
N ALA A 123 -4.82 48.56 2.24
CA ALA A 123 -5.02 50.01 2.32
C ALA A 123 -6.47 50.56 2.28
#